data_AF-A0A259LV20-F1
#
_entry.id   AF-A0A259LV20-F1
#
_cell.length_a   1.000
_cell.length_b   1.000
_cell.length_c   1.000
_cell.angle_alpha   90.00
_cell.angle_beta   90.00
_cell.angle_gamma   90.00
#
_symmetry.space_group_name_H-M   'P 1'
#
loop_
_entity.id
_entity.type
_entity.pdbx_description
1 polymer ?
#
loop_
_entity_poly.entity_id
_entity_poly.type
_entity_poly.pdbx_seq_one_letter_code
_entity_poly.pdbx_strand_id
1 'polypeptide(L)'
;MDLFAGTGALGLEALSRGAAFATFVDDGMKALGLIRQNIALCGAESETRVVKRDARRLPPNEDAPYDLVFLDPPYGKGLGEVALSHALAQGWVAQDALIVWEESATITPPDGVVLLDSRRYGDTVIYLLQA
;
A
#
# COMPACT_ATOMS: atom_id res chain seq x y z
N MET A 1 3.09 -1.81 -4.48
CA MET A 1 3.54 -1.30 -3.17
C MET A 1 2.43 -1.48 -2.14
N ASP A 2 2.79 -1.81 -0.91
CA ASP A 2 1.87 -1.96 0.21
C ASP A 2 2.27 -0.93 1.28
N LEU A 3 1.47 0.15 1.42
CA LEU A 3 1.82 1.33 2.22
C LEU A 3 1.61 1.15 3.73
N PHE A 4 0.82 0.16 4.13
CA PHE A 4 0.52 -0.17 5.53
C PHE A 4 0.59 -1.68 5.69
N ALA A 5 1.78 -2.24 5.44
CA ALA A 5 1.89 -3.64 5.09
C ALA A 5 1.44 -4.61 6.17
N GLY A 6 1.58 -4.28 7.46
CA GLY A 6 1.11 -5.14 8.55
C GLY A 6 1.76 -6.53 8.53
N THR A 7 1.06 -7.54 8.01
CA THR A 7 1.61 -8.90 7.82
C THR A 7 2.18 -9.14 6.42
N GLY A 8 1.99 -8.20 5.48
CA GLY A 8 2.38 -8.29 4.08
C GLY A 8 1.42 -9.11 3.22
N ALA A 9 0.22 -9.44 3.72
CA ALA A 9 -0.71 -10.34 3.04
C ALA A 9 -1.08 -9.85 1.63
N LEU A 10 -1.43 -8.57 1.46
CA LEU A 10 -1.85 -8.01 0.17
C LEU A 10 -0.70 -7.99 -0.83
N GLY A 11 0.47 -7.48 -0.44
CA GLY A 11 1.63 -7.45 -1.33
C GLY A 11 2.13 -8.86 -1.71
N LEU A 12 2.09 -9.85 -0.81
CA LEU A 12 2.44 -11.24 -1.13
C LEU A 12 1.41 -11.91 -2.05
N GLU A 13 0.12 -11.63 -1.85
CA GLU A 13 -0.94 -12.12 -2.73
C GLU A 13 -0.80 -11.51 -4.14
N ALA A 14 -0.38 -10.25 -4.25
CA ALA A 14 -0.09 -9.63 -5.53
C ALA A 14 1.05 -10.34 -6.27
N LEU A 15 2.13 -10.72 -5.57
CA LEU A 15 3.22 -11.52 -6.15
C LEU A 15 2.72 -12.89 -6.62
N SER A 16 1.94 -13.59 -5.80
CA SER A 16 1.31 -14.87 -6.17
C SER A 16 0.46 -14.77 -7.44
N ARG A 17 -0.12 -13.58 -7.71
CA ARG A 17 -0.95 -13.29 -8.89
C ARG A 17 -0.16 -12.71 -10.07
N GLY A 18 1.17 -12.69 -10.00
CA GLY A 18 2.05 -12.32 -11.12
C GLY A 18 2.62 -10.90 -11.07
N ALA A 19 2.53 -10.19 -9.93
CA ALA A 19 3.32 -8.97 -9.76
C ALA A 19 4.82 -9.31 -9.78
N ALA A 20 5.62 -8.49 -10.48
CA ALA A 20 7.06 -8.74 -10.62
C ALA A 20 7.88 -8.37 -9.37
N PHE A 21 7.37 -7.45 -8.55
CA PHE A 21 8.06 -6.98 -7.35
C PHE A 21 7.07 -6.36 -6.35
N ALA A 22 7.32 -6.53 -5.05
CA ALA A 22 6.54 -5.90 -4.00
C ALA A 22 7.42 -5.16 -2.99
N THR A 23 7.05 -3.91 -2.67
CA THR A 23 7.62 -3.18 -1.54
C THR A 23 6.59 -3.03 -0.43
N PHE A 24 6.99 -3.42 0.77
CA PHE A 24 6.20 -3.37 2.00
C PHE A 24 6.70 -2.22 2.88
N VAL A 25 5.83 -1.28 3.21
CA VAL A 25 6.12 -0.14 4.08
C VAL A 25 5.40 -0.33 5.41
N ASP A 26 6.15 -0.30 6.51
CA ASP A 26 5.60 -0.34 7.87
C ASP A 26 6.64 0.19 8.87
N ASP A 27 6.24 0.79 9.98
CA ASP A 27 7.14 1.24 11.05
C ASP A 27 7.04 0.42 12.35
N GLY A 28 6.04 -0.47 12.45
CA GLY A 28 5.78 -1.32 13.58
C GLY A 28 6.74 -2.50 13.66
N MET A 29 7.48 -2.63 14.77
CA MET A 29 8.44 -3.73 14.96
C MET A 29 7.82 -5.12 14.83
N LYS A 30 6.57 -5.30 15.30
CA LYS A 30 5.84 -6.56 15.19
C LYS A 30 5.48 -6.86 13.74
N ALA A 31 4.96 -5.87 13.01
CA ALA A 31 4.60 -5.98 11.60
C ALA A 31 5.82 -6.34 10.74
N LEU A 32 6.93 -5.63 10.94
CA LEU A 32 8.19 -5.90 10.25
C LEU A 32 8.71 -7.32 10.48
N GLY A 33 8.54 -7.88 11.67
CA GLY A 33 8.87 -9.28 11.96
C GLY A 33 7.97 -10.24 11.18
N LEU A 34 6.66 -10.00 11.19
CA LEU A 34 5.67 -10.82 10.49
C LEU A 34 5.85 -10.78 8.97
N ILE A 35 6.05 -9.60 8.38
CA ILE A 35 6.30 -9.44 6.93
C ILE A 35 7.53 -10.26 6.52
N ARG A 36 8.64 -10.15 7.25
CA ARG A 36 9.87 -10.92 6.93
C ARG A 36 9.66 -12.42 7.03
N GLN A 37 8.93 -12.87 8.06
CA GLN A 37 8.58 -14.27 8.21
C GLN A 37 7.72 -14.75 7.03
N ASN A 38 6.70 -14.00 6.64
CA ASN A 38 5.79 -14.38 5.56
C ASN A 38 6.49 -14.36 4.20
N ILE A 39 7.36 -13.37 3.94
CA ILE A 39 8.21 -13.36 2.74
C ILE A 39 9.02 -14.66 2.65
N ALA A 40 9.66 -15.08 3.74
CA ALA A 40 10.46 -16.30 3.76
C ALA A 40 9.61 -17.56 3.60
N LEU A 41 8.42 -17.61 4.20
CA LEU A 41 7.49 -18.73 4.02
C LEU A 41 6.99 -18.85 2.57
N CYS A 42 6.89 -17.72 1.86
CA CYS A 42 6.50 -17.67 0.45
C CYS A 42 7.68 -17.84 -0.52
N GLY A 43 8.93 -17.85 -0.04
CA GLY A 43 10.12 -17.89 -0.89
C GLY A 43 10.28 -16.66 -1.80
N ALA A 44 9.78 -15.50 -1.36
CA ALA A 44 9.67 -14.28 -2.16
C ALA A 44 10.81 -13.27 -1.89
N GLU A 45 11.92 -13.68 -1.27
CA GLU A 45 12.99 -12.77 -0.83
C GLU A 45 13.63 -11.99 -1.98
N SER A 46 13.75 -12.58 -3.18
CA SER A 46 14.36 -11.91 -4.34
C SER A 46 13.43 -10.91 -5.03
N GLU A 47 12.13 -10.98 -4.76
CA GLU A 47 11.08 -10.19 -5.44
C GLU A 47 10.45 -9.16 -4.48
N THR A 48 11.07 -8.94 -3.32
CA THR A 48 10.52 -8.10 -2.27
C THR A 48 11.51 -7.12 -1.66
N ARG A 49 10.98 -6.01 -1.14
CA ARG A 49 11.72 -5.06 -0.30
C ARG A 49 10.86 -4.64 0.89
N VAL A 50 11.48 -4.57 2.07
CA VAL A 50 10.82 -4.09 3.29
C VAL A 50 11.42 -2.74 3.68
N VAL A 51 10.58 -1.71 3.71
CA VAL A 51 10.94 -0.34 4.07
C VAL A 51 10.42 -0.05 5.48
N LYS A 52 11.33 0.04 6.46
CA LYS A 52 11.00 0.46 7.82
C LYS A 52 10.78 1.98 7.88
N ARG A 53 9.55 2.44 7.65
CA ARG A 53 9.21 3.87 7.63
C ARG A 53 7.72 4.09 7.86
N ASP A 54 7.39 5.22 8.47
CA ASP A 54 6.03 5.77 8.47
C ASP A 54 5.68 6.20 7.03
N ALA A 55 4.61 5.65 6.47
CA ALA A 55 4.18 5.91 5.09
C ALA A 55 3.95 7.40 4.78
N ARG A 56 3.63 8.20 5.81
CA ARG A 56 3.45 9.66 5.69
C ARG A 56 4.77 10.43 5.58
N ARG A 57 5.90 9.74 5.67
CA ARG A 57 7.26 10.30 5.72
C ARG A 57 8.22 9.48 4.85
N LEU A 58 7.72 8.93 3.75
CA LEU A 58 8.56 8.29 2.75
C LEU A 58 9.58 9.29 2.19
N PRO A 59 10.83 8.89 1.96
CA PRO A 59 11.79 9.71 1.22
C PRO A 59 11.38 9.80 -0.26
N PRO A 60 12.00 10.67 -1.07
CA PRO A 60 11.87 10.60 -2.52
C PRO A 60 12.16 9.18 -3.02
N ASN A 61 11.34 8.68 -3.95
CA ASN A 61 11.59 7.41 -4.60
C ASN A 61 12.72 7.60 -5.62
N GLU A 62 13.79 6.81 -5.50
CA GLU A 62 14.91 6.79 -6.44
C GLU A 62 14.75 5.67 -7.50
N ASP A 63 13.78 4.78 -7.30
CA ASP A 63 13.49 3.66 -8.19
C ASP A 63 12.29 3.95 -9.11
N ALA A 64 11.90 2.96 -9.93
CA ALA A 64 10.65 3.01 -10.66
C ALA A 64 9.44 3.13 -9.69
N PRO A 65 8.41 3.92 -10.05
CA PRO A 65 7.18 3.98 -9.27
C PRO A 65 6.36 2.69 -9.41
N TYR A 66 5.35 2.53 -8.57
CA TYR A 66 4.50 1.32 -8.53
C TYR A 66 3.17 1.53 -9.24
N ASP A 67 2.78 0.56 -10.07
CA ASP A 67 1.52 0.55 -10.83
C ASP A 67 0.32 0.02 -10.02
N LEU A 68 0.57 -0.67 -8.90
CA LEU A 68 -0.43 -1.19 -7.97
C LEU A 68 -0.06 -0.80 -6.55
N VAL A 69 -0.96 -0.13 -5.84
CA VAL A 69 -0.74 0.39 -4.49
C VAL A 69 -1.86 -0.07 -3.55
N PHE A 70 -1.50 -0.68 -2.43
CA PHE A 70 -2.44 -1.05 -1.37
C PHE A 70 -2.36 -0.09 -0.19
N LEU A 71 -3.52 0.26 0.35
CA LEU A 71 -3.69 1.02 1.58
C LEU A 71 -4.67 0.30 2.50
N ASP A 72 -4.18 -0.16 3.65
CA ASP A 72 -5.00 -0.65 4.76
C ASP A 72 -4.56 0.07 6.05
N PRO A 73 -4.80 1.40 6.15
CA PRO A 73 -4.39 2.17 7.31
C PRO A 73 -5.26 1.81 8.53
N PRO A 74 -4.77 2.02 9.75
CA PRO A 74 -5.63 1.97 10.93
C PRO A 74 -6.80 2.95 10.80
N TYR A 75 -8.02 2.42 10.82
CA TYR A 75 -9.26 3.16 10.52
C TYR A 75 -9.47 4.42 11.35
N GLY A 76 -10.15 5.39 10.73
CA GLY A 76 -10.68 6.59 11.40
C GLY A 76 -9.62 7.61 11.86
N LYS A 77 -8.38 7.50 11.36
CA LYS A 77 -7.27 8.41 11.71
C LYS A 77 -6.82 9.34 10.58
N GLY A 78 -7.46 9.26 9.40
CA GLY A 78 -7.10 10.06 8.23
C GLY A 78 -5.66 9.82 7.73
N LEU A 79 -5.08 8.66 8.06
CA LEU A 79 -3.68 8.35 7.75
C LEU A 79 -3.49 7.98 6.29
N GLY A 80 -4.50 7.36 5.68
CA GLY A 80 -4.46 6.94 4.28
C GLY A 80 -4.36 8.12 3.32
N GLU A 81 -5.15 9.18 3.55
CA GLU A 81 -5.14 10.40 2.73
C GLU A 81 -3.76 11.04 2.73
N VAL A 82 -3.18 11.21 3.93
CA VAL A 82 -1.86 11.83 4.10
C VAL A 82 -0.77 10.95 3.48
N ALA A 83 -0.81 9.64 3.71
CA ALA A 83 0.18 8.71 3.18
C ALA A 83 0.13 8.63 1.65
N LEU A 84 -1.05 8.53 1.06
CA LEU A 84 -1.21 8.48 -0.39
C LEU A 84 -0.76 9.78 -1.05
N SER A 85 -1.20 10.94 -0.52
CA SER A 85 -0.78 12.25 -1.01
C SER A 85 0.74 12.41 -0.97
N HIS A 86 1.36 11.97 0.13
CA HIS A 86 2.80 12.02 0.29
C HIS A 86 3.53 11.06 -0.66
N ALA A 87 3.04 9.84 -0.82
CA ALA A 87 3.61 8.85 -1.74
C ALA A 87 3.56 9.33 -3.22
N LEU A 88 2.46 9.96 -3.63
CA LEU A 88 2.33 10.62 -4.93
C LEU A 88 3.38 11.72 -5.11
N ALA A 89 3.47 12.64 -4.14
CA ALA A 89 4.41 13.76 -4.18
C ALA A 89 5.90 13.32 -4.18
N GLN A 90 6.20 12.16 -3.59
CA GLN A 90 7.55 11.60 -3.53
C GLN A 90 7.87 10.65 -4.70
N GLY A 91 6.98 10.49 -5.69
CA GLY A 91 7.24 9.68 -6.88
C GLY A 91 7.18 8.17 -6.66
N TRP A 92 6.47 7.70 -5.63
CA TRP A 92 6.29 6.25 -5.39
C TRP A 92 5.15 5.65 -6.22
N VAL A 93 4.19 6.46 -6.64
CA VAL A 93 2.99 6.00 -7.35
C VAL A 93 3.11 6.39 -8.81
N ALA A 94 2.91 5.42 -9.71
CA ALA A 94 3.01 5.68 -11.14
C ALA A 94 1.79 6.47 -11.62
N GLN A 95 1.92 7.12 -12.77
CA GLN A 95 0.75 7.66 -13.47
C GLN A 95 -0.18 6.49 -13.84
N ASP A 96 -1.50 6.68 -13.71
CA ASP A 96 -2.53 5.67 -13.98
C ASP A 96 -2.49 4.44 -13.07
N ALA A 97 -1.69 4.47 -11.98
CA ALA A 97 -1.57 3.36 -11.04
C ALA A 97 -2.92 3.03 -10.39
N LEU A 98 -3.20 1.73 -10.26
CA LEU A 98 -4.36 1.24 -9.53
C LEU A 98 -4.08 1.31 -8.02
N ILE A 99 -4.95 1.99 -7.30
CA ILE A 99 -4.90 2.11 -5.85
C ILE A 99 -6.09 1.33 -5.27
N VAL A 100 -5.80 0.41 -4.36
CA VAL A 100 -6.78 -0.37 -3.60
C VAL A 100 -6.71 0.08 -2.15
N TRP A 101 -7.77 0.70 -1.66
CA TRP A 101 -7.80 1.28 -0.32
C TRP A 101 -8.96 0.69 0.49
N GLU A 102 -8.62 0.01 1.58
CA GLU A 102 -9.56 -0.47 2.60
C GLU A 102 -9.78 0.59 3.69
N GLU A 103 -11.04 0.95 3.93
CA GLU A 103 -11.42 1.88 5.00
C GLU A 103 -12.87 1.63 5.44
N SER A 104 -13.18 1.95 6.68
CA SER A 104 -14.54 1.87 7.24
C SER A 104 -15.36 3.14 7.01
N ALA A 105 -14.68 4.28 6.95
CA ALA A 105 -15.25 5.59 6.72
C ALA A 105 -15.28 5.98 5.23
N THR A 106 -15.97 7.08 4.93
CA THR A 106 -15.86 7.75 3.63
C THR A 106 -14.47 8.38 3.51
N ILE A 107 -13.77 8.09 2.42
CA ILE A 107 -12.48 8.72 2.10
C ILE A 107 -12.67 9.95 1.24
N THR A 108 -11.70 10.86 1.28
CA THR A 108 -11.55 11.92 0.28
C THR A 108 -10.27 11.66 -0.52
N PRO A 109 -10.36 11.21 -1.78
CA PRO A 109 -9.18 10.98 -2.61
C PRO A 109 -8.34 12.26 -2.72
N PRO A 110 -7.00 12.18 -2.66
CA PRO A 110 -6.12 13.30 -2.93
C PRO A 110 -6.28 13.88 -4.34
N ASP A 111 -5.81 15.11 -4.55
CA ASP A 111 -5.75 15.70 -5.88
C ASP A 111 -4.98 14.80 -6.87
N GLY A 112 -5.49 14.68 -8.09
CA GLY A 112 -4.96 13.78 -9.11
C GLY A 112 -5.50 12.36 -9.03
N VAL A 113 -6.10 11.95 -7.91
CA VAL A 113 -6.63 10.59 -7.73
C VAL A 113 -8.14 10.55 -8.02
N VAL A 114 -8.57 9.65 -8.88
CA VAL A 114 -9.97 9.46 -9.27
C VAL A 114 -10.53 8.18 -8.69
N LEU A 115 -11.70 8.24 -8.06
CA LEU A 115 -12.44 7.06 -7.62
C LEU A 115 -13.05 6.34 -8.84
N LEU A 116 -12.71 5.07 -9.02
CA LEU A 116 -13.24 4.22 -10.08
C LEU A 116 -14.44 3.38 -9.61
N ASP A 117 -14.33 2.77 -8.43
CA ASP A 117 -15.34 1.87 -7.87
C ASP A 117 -15.24 1.84 -6.34
N SER A 118 -16.32 1.47 -5.65
CA SER A 118 -16.31 1.23 -4.21
C SER A 118 -17.21 0.05 -3.85
N ARG A 119 -16.73 -0.85 -2.99
CA ARG A 119 -17.43 -2.09 -2.63
C ARG A 119 -17.48 -2.25 -1.14
N ARG A 120 -18.68 -2.46 -0.58
CA ARG A 120 -18.88 -2.62 0.85
C ARG A 120 -19.02 -4.09 1.24
N TYR A 121 -18.25 -4.50 2.25
CA TYR A 121 -18.23 -5.83 2.83
C TYR A 121 -18.33 -5.71 4.36
N GLY A 122 -19.56 -5.77 4.88
CA GLY A 122 -19.80 -5.45 6.29
C GLY A 122 -19.42 -4.00 6.59
N ASP A 123 -18.54 -3.80 7.57
CA ASP A 123 -18.05 -2.48 8.00
C ASP A 123 -16.85 -1.99 7.17
N THR A 124 -16.28 -2.82 6.30
CA THR A 124 -15.17 -2.45 5.42
C THR A 124 -15.70 -1.99 4.06
N VAL A 125 -15.11 -0.92 3.52
CA VAL A 125 -15.28 -0.48 2.13
C VAL A 125 -13.94 -0.57 1.43
N ILE A 126 -13.92 -1.26 0.30
CA ILE A 126 -12.78 -1.29 -0.61
C ILE A 126 -13.03 -0.25 -1.70
N TYR A 127 -12.18 0.76 -1.76
CA TYR A 127 -12.15 1.76 -2.81
C TYR A 127 -11.11 1.37 -3.86
N LEU A 128 -11.51 1.38 -5.13
CA LEU A 128 -10.61 1.26 -6.27
C LEU A 128 -10.44 2.65 -6.86
N LEU A 129 -9.22 3.15 -6.88
CA LEU A 129 -8.88 4.48 -7.38
C LEU A 129 -7.79 4.40 -8.44
N GLN A 130 -7.63 5.46 -9.21
CA GLN A 130 -6.55 5.62 -10.19
C GLN A 130 -5.82 6.94 -9.95
N ALA A 131 -4.49 6.89 -9.94
CA ALA A 131 -3.60 8.05 -9.82
C ALA A 131 -3.43 8.84 -11.13
#